data_AF-A0A0F8Z203-F1
#
_entry.id   AF-A0A0F8Z203-F1
#
_cell.length_a   1.000
_cell.length_b   1.000
_cell.length_c   1.000
_cell.angle_alpha   90.00
_cell.angle_beta   90.00
_cell.angle_gamma   90.00
#
_symmetry.space_group_name_H-M   'P 1'
#
loop_
_entity.id
_entity.type
_entity.pdbx_description
1 polymer ?
#
loop_
_entity_poly.entity_id
_entity_poly.type
_entity_poly.pdbx_seq_one_letter_code
_entity_poly.pdbx_strand_id
1 'polypeptide(L)'
;MAKTAKKAKKGEQMDLIDVHPKNSKEIISVARAYKATQKVRIKALAEEIQLKQKIIDLTKKAGIKPMADGKIKFKLDGLKISITPRDELVQIAEVKSKKEKD
;
A
#
# COMPACT_ATOMS: atom_id res chain seq x y z
N MET A 1 -37.14 4.45 32.40
CA MET A 1 -36.94 2.98 32.56
C MET A 1 -35.56 2.62 32.03
N ALA A 2 -34.65 2.20 32.91
CA ALA A 2 -33.25 1.92 32.58
C ALA A 2 -33.13 0.62 31.77
N LYS A 3 -32.54 0.68 30.57
CA LYS A 3 -32.21 -0.52 29.78
C LYS A 3 -30.88 -1.09 30.28
N THR A 4 -30.95 -2.32 30.79
CA THR A 4 -29.82 -3.11 31.29
C THR A 4 -28.80 -3.40 30.18
N ALA A 5 -27.56 -2.98 30.37
CA ALA A 5 -26.45 -3.28 29.48
C ALA A 5 -26.08 -4.77 29.58
N LYS A 6 -26.37 -5.54 28.54
CA LYS A 6 -25.98 -6.95 28.41
C LYS A 6 -24.45 -7.01 28.25
N LYS A 7 -23.75 -7.75 29.13
CA LYS A 7 -22.29 -7.95 29.02
C LYS A 7 -21.98 -8.72 27.72
N ALA A 8 -21.33 -8.07 26.76
CA ALA A 8 -20.81 -8.71 25.54
C ALA A 8 -19.71 -9.73 25.90
N LYS A 9 -19.69 -10.88 25.22
CA LYS A 9 -18.63 -11.90 25.44
C LYS A 9 -17.32 -11.44 24.78
N LYS A 10 -16.19 -11.84 25.35
CA LYS A 10 -14.84 -11.49 24.84
C LYS A 10 -14.69 -12.05 23.41
N GLY A 11 -14.59 -11.16 22.42
CA GLY A 11 -14.45 -11.53 21.01
C GLY A 11 -15.72 -11.34 20.16
N GLU A 12 -16.88 -11.02 20.77
CA GLU A 12 -18.04 -10.52 20.01
C GLU A 12 -17.77 -9.08 19.57
N GLN A 13 -17.86 -8.83 18.27
CA GLN A 13 -17.96 -7.48 17.75
C GLN A 13 -19.28 -6.89 18.27
N MET A 14 -19.19 -5.86 19.11
CA MET A 14 -20.39 -5.17 19.59
C MET A 14 -21.17 -4.60 18.41
N ASP A 15 -22.50 -4.70 18.46
CA ASP A 15 -23.37 -4.01 17.51
C ASP A 15 -23.00 -2.54 17.46
N LEU A 16 -23.04 -1.95 16.25
CA LEU A 16 -22.88 -0.52 16.07
C LEU A 16 -23.96 0.18 16.90
N ILE A 17 -23.56 0.77 18.03
CA ILE A 17 -24.48 1.56 18.83
C ILE A 17 -24.68 2.89 18.10
N ASP A 18 -25.92 3.21 17.72
CA ASP A 18 -26.31 4.50 17.16
C ASP A 18 -26.25 5.62 18.22
N VAL A 19 -25.06 5.84 18.77
CA VAL A 19 -24.78 6.98 19.64
C VAL A 19 -24.30 8.11 18.75
N HIS A 20 -25.12 9.14 18.60
CA HIS A 20 -24.70 10.37 17.95
C HIS A 20 -24.03 11.28 18.98
N PRO A 21 -22.72 11.55 18.85
CA PRO A 21 -22.07 12.52 19.71
C PRO A 21 -22.63 13.92 19.45
N LYS A 22 -22.61 14.78 20.48
CA LYS A 22 -23.15 16.15 20.39
C LYS A 22 -22.51 16.97 19.26
N ASN A 23 -21.25 16.69 18.93
CA ASN A 23 -20.46 17.31 17.85
C ASN A 23 -20.44 16.49 16.54
N SER A 24 -21.44 15.63 16.31
CA SER A 24 -21.53 14.76 15.12
C SER A 24 -21.35 15.50 13.79
N LYS A 25 -21.87 16.73 13.65
CA LYS A 25 -21.73 17.53 12.42
C LYS A 25 -20.27 17.89 12.11
N GLU A 26 -19.50 18.29 13.12
CA GLU A 26 -18.09 18.63 12.98
C GLU A 26 -17.26 17.39 12.64
N ILE A 27 -17.52 16.28 13.34
CA ILE A 27 -16.86 14.99 13.08
C ILE A 27 -17.10 14.54 11.64
N ILE A 28 -18.34 14.61 11.16
CA ILE A 28 -18.70 14.23 9.78
C ILE A 28 -18.00 15.13 8.77
N SER A 29 -17.93 16.44 9.02
CA SER A 29 -17.24 17.39 8.15
C SER A 29 -15.75 17.05 8.02
N VAL A 30 -15.06 16.87 9.15
CA VAL A 30 -13.64 16.52 9.19
C VAL A 30 -13.38 15.14 8.57
N ALA A 31 -14.23 14.15 8.85
CA ALA A 31 -14.11 12.81 8.28
C ALA A 31 -14.25 12.81 6.74
N ARG A 32 -15.17 13.63 6.19
CA ARG A 32 -15.31 13.81 4.74
C ARG A 32 -14.07 14.47 4.14
N ALA A 33 -13.55 15.52 4.78
CA ALA A 33 -12.32 16.19 4.35
C ALA A 33 -11.13 15.22 4.34
N TYR A 34 -10.96 14.43 5.41
CA TYR A 34 -9.95 13.39 5.49
C TYR A 34 -10.08 12.33 4.39
N LYS A 35 -11.31 11.89 4.08
CA LYS A 35 -11.54 10.94 2.98
C LYS A 35 -11.14 11.54 1.62
N ALA A 36 -11.37 12.83 1.41
CA ALA A 36 -10.96 13.52 0.19
C ALA A 36 -9.42 13.59 0.07
N THR A 37 -8.70 13.95 1.14
CA THR A 37 -7.24 13.99 1.15
C THR A 37 -6.63 12.60 0.97
N GLN A 38 -7.23 11.56 1.57
CA GLN A 38 -6.78 10.18 1.36
C GLN A 38 -6.90 9.73 -0.09
N LYS A 39 -7.95 10.13 -0.82
CA LYS A 39 -8.06 9.83 -2.26
C LYS A 39 -6.92 10.46 -3.06
N VAL A 40 -6.57 11.71 -2.76
CA VAL A 40 -5.44 12.39 -3.41
C VAL A 40 -4.13 11.67 -3.09
N ARG A 41 -3.91 11.30 -1.82
CA ARG A 41 -2.73 10.53 -1.40
C ARG A 41 -2.61 9.20 -2.14
N ILE A 42 -3.70 8.44 -2.27
CA ILE A 42 -3.68 7.14 -2.96
C ILE A 42 -3.30 7.32 -4.43
N LYS A 43 -3.84 8.34 -5.11
CA LYS A 43 -3.48 8.66 -6.50
C LYS A 43 -2.00 9.04 -6.61
N ALA A 44 -1.53 9.95 -5.75
CA ALA A 44 -0.13 10.36 -5.71
C ALA A 44 0.82 9.19 -5.45
N LEU A 45 0.46 8.26 -4.57
CA LEU A 45 1.23 7.03 -4.32
C LEU A 45 1.28 6.12 -5.55
N ALA A 46 0.17 5.97 -6.28
CA ALA A 46 0.14 5.17 -7.51
C ALA A 46 1.05 5.77 -8.58
N GLU A 47 1.00 7.09 -8.77
CA GLU A 47 1.88 7.82 -9.69
C GLU A 47 3.36 7.72 -9.26
N GLU A 48 3.64 7.87 -7.96
CA GLU A 48 4.99 7.71 -7.40
C GLU A 48 5.56 6.32 -7.69
N ILE A 49 4.77 5.26 -7.54
CA ILE A 49 5.19 3.89 -7.85
C ILE A 49 5.53 3.75 -9.34
N GLN A 50 4.69 4.28 -10.23
CA GLN A 50 4.93 4.25 -11.68
C GLN A 50 6.22 5.01 -12.05
N LEU A 51 6.45 6.18 -11.46
CA LEU A 51 7.65 6.97 -11.69
C LEU A 51 8.91 6.25 -11.18
N LYS A 52 8.85 5.64 -9.99
CA LYS A 52 9.94 4.80 -9.46
C LYS A 52 10.28 3.65 -10.41
N GLN A 53 9.26 2.95 -10.92
CA GLN A 53 9.47 1.86 -11.87
C GLN A 53 10.12 2.36 -13.17
N LYS A 54 9.65 3.49 -13.72
CA LYS A 54 10.26 4.11 -14.91
C LYS A 54 11.73 4.45 -14.69
N ILE A 55 12.10 5.01 -13.54
CA ILE A 55 13.50 5.30 -13.19
C ILE A 55 14.33 4.02 -13.16
N ILE A 56 13.82 2.95 -12.55
CA ILE A 56 14.49 1.64 -12.51
C ILE A 56 14.70 1.08 -13.93
N ASP A 57 13.65 1.09 -14.75
CA ASP A 57 13.71 0.55 -16.11
C ASP A 57 14.69 1.34 -16.99
N LEU A 58 14.70 2.67 -16.89
CA LEU A 58 15.66 3.53 -17.58
C LEU A 58 17.10 3.26 -17.10
N THR A 59 17.29 3.09 -15.79
CA THR A 59 18.60 2.77 -15.21
C THR A 59 19.10 1.40 -15.69
N LYS A 60 18.21 0.40 -15.77
CA LYS A 60 18.51 -0.94 -16.30
C LYS A 60 18.86 -0.88 -17.79
N LYS A 61 18.07 -0.15 -18.61
CA LYS A 61 18.32 0.05 -20.04
C LYS A 61 19.66 0.75 -20.30
N ALA A 62 20.05 1.68 -19.44
CA ALA A 62 21.33 2.35 -19.50
C ALA A 62 22.52 1.44 -19.09
N GLY A 63 22.27 0.21 -18.63
CA GLY A 63 23.32 -0.74 -18.27
C GLY A 63 24.13 -0.36 -17.04
N ILE A 64 23.60 0.52 -16.18
CA ILE A 64 24.30 0.96 -14.98
C ILE A 64 24.38 -0.20 -13.99
N LYS A 65 25.60 -0.67 -13.73
CA LYS A 65 25.85 -1.80 -12.83
C LYS A 65 25.67 -1.38 -11.36
N PRO A 66 25.11 -2.25 -10.50
CA PRO A 66 25.13 -2.05 -9.06
C PRO A 66 26.56 -1.95 -8.53
N MET A 67 26.73 -1.20 -7.44
CA MET A 67 27.96 -1.17 -6.67
C MET A 67 28.09 -2.43 -5.78
N ALA A 68 29.23 -2.60 -5.12
CA ALA A 68 29.51 -3.73 -4.23
C ALA A 68 28.50 -3.88 -3.07
N ASP A 69 27.76 -2.82 -2.71
CA ASP A 69 26.70 -2.84 -1.69
C ASP A 69 25.32 -3.24 -2.24
N GLY A 70 25.25 -3.66 -3.51
CA GLY A 70 24.02 -4.06 -4.19
C GLY A 70 23.12 -2.90 -4.63
N LYS A 71 23.53 -1.64 -4.41
CA LYS A 71 22.76 -0.45 -4.82
C LYS A 71 23.30 0.12 -6.13
N ILE A 72 22.40 0.68 -6.94
CA ILE A 72 22.80 1.45 -8.13
C ILE A 72 22.88 2.92 -7.71
N LYS A 73 24.06 3.52 -7.81
CA LYS A 73 24.29 4.93 -7.43
C LYS A 73 24.96 5.67 -8.58
N PHE A 74 24.41 6.81 -8.97
CA PHE A 74 24.99 7.66 -10.00
C PHE A 74 24.59 9.12 -9.79
N LYS A 75 25.30 10.03 -10.46
CA LYS A 75 24.96 11.45 -10.53
C LYS A 75 24.54 11.79 -11.95
N LEU A 76 23.47 12.54 -12.10
CA LEU A 76 22.99 13.05 -13.39
C LEU A 76 22.40 14.44 -13.17
N ASP A 77 22.90 15.44 -13.91
CA ASP A 77 22.40 16.82 -13.87
C ASP A 77 22.21 17.40 -12.45
N GLY A 78 23.27 17.30 -11.63
CA GLY A 78 23.25 17.77 -10.23
C GLY A 78 22.46 16.89 -9.25
N LEU A 79 21.71 15.89 -9.71
CA LEU A 79 20.97 14.95 -8.87
C LEU A 79 21.84 13.75 -8.48
N LYS A 80 21.80 13.35 -7.21
CA LYS A 80 22.38 12.10 -6.73
C LYS A 80 21.28 11.05 -6.64
N ILE A 81 21.31 10.07 -7.54
CA ILE A 81 20.32 9.00 -7.62
C ILE A 81 20.90 7.76 -6.95
N SER A 82 20.15 7.18 -6.01
CA SER A 82 20.49 5.94 -5.32
C SER A 82 19.29 5.01 -5.34
N ILE A 83 19.39 3.95 -6.13
CA ILE A 83 18.34 2.94 -6.31
C ILE A 83 18.76 1.70 -5.55
N THR A 84 17.88 1.23 -4.67
CA THR A 84 17.99 -0.11 -4.10
C THR A 84 17.03 -0.99 -4.89
N PRO A 85 17.52 -1.92 -5.73
CA PRO A 85 16.65 -2.90 -6.37
C PRO A 85 16.04 -3.74 -5.23
N ARG A 86 14.74 -3.59 -4.96
CA ARG A 86 14.01 -4.49 -4.05
C ARG A 86 12.87 -5.17 -4.81
N ASP A 87 12.89 -6.49 -4.67
CA ASP A 87 11.89 -7.53 -4.85
C ASP A 87 11.09 -7.62 -6.16
N GLU A 88 11.60 -8.55 -6.97
CA GLU A 88 10.88 -9.42 -7.89
C GLU A 88 9.72 -10.10 -7.15
N LEU A 89 8.48 -9.80 -7.52
CA LEU A 89 7.33 -10.60 -7.07
C LEU A 89 7.38 -11.95 -7.80
N VAL A 90 8.03 -12.95 -7.19
CA VAL A 90 8.06 -14.33 -7.72
C VAL A 90 6.69 -14.99 -7.46
N GLN A 91 5.95 -15.30 -8.53
CA GLN A 91 4.76 -16.16 -8.46
C GLN A 91 5.15 -17.59 -8.89
N ILE A 92 5.00 -18.55 -7.98
CA ILE A 92 5.18 -19.99 -8.25
C ILE A 92 3.79 -20.64 -8.24
N ALA A 93 3.45 -21.35 -9.31
CA ALA A 93 2.26 -22.19 -9.41
C ALA A 93 2.66 -23.62 -9.81
N GLU A 94 2.12 -24.63 -9.12
CA GLU A 94 2.31 -26.03 -9.49
C GLU A 94 1.45 -26.40 -10.70
N VAL A 95 2.10 -26.84 -11.78
CA VAL A 95 1.41 -27.49 -12.90
C VAL A 95 1.24 -28.96 -12.54
N LYS A 96 0.02 -29.38 -12.23
CA LYS A 96 -0.30 -30.82 -12.12
C LYS A 96 -0.16 -31.45 -13.51
N SER A 97 0.93 -32.17 -13.74
CA SER A 97 1.05 -33.06 -14.89
C SER A 97 0.04 -34.20 -14.74
N LYS A 98 -1.00 -34.21 -15.57
CA LYS A 98 -1.80 -35.42 -15.78
C LYS A 98 -0.88 -36.47 -16.41
N LYS A 99 -0.51 -37.49 -15.63
CA LYS A 99 -0.06 -38.76 -16.20
C LYS A 99 -1.28 -39.37 -16.89
N GLU A 100 -1.31 -39.31 -18.22
CA GLU A 100 -2.08 -40.27 -19.01
C GLU A 100 -1.47 -41.66 -18.74
N LYS A 101 -2.33 -42.55 -18.25
CA LYS A 101 -2.03 -43.96 -18.08
C LYS A 101 -2.14 -44.60 -19.46
N ASP A 102 -1.12 -45.37 -19.85
CA ASP A 102 -1.27 -46.48 -20.81
C ASP A 102 -2.29 -47.50 -20.29
#